data_AF-A0A2M7NEY4-F1
#
_entry.id   AF-A0A2M7NEY4-F1
#
_cell.length_a   1.000
_cell.length_b   1.000
_cell.length_c   1.000
_cell.angle_alpha   90.00
_cell.angle_beta   90.00
_cell.angle_gamma   90.00
#
_symmetry.space_group_name_H-M   'P 1'
#
loop_
_entity.id
_entity.type
_entity.pdbx_description
1 polymer ?
#
loop_
_entity_poly.entity_id
_entity_poly.type
_entity_poly.pdbx_seq_one_letter_code
_entity_poly.pdbx_strand_id
1 'polypeptide(L)'
;MTSTTTSTNKETDFQHLQNMVVRYVYQETSSIENSKVELLLQSNEKLNQFFYEIVNLKKQMDDCQTRQKPSSQILGKILNYSKN
;
A
#
# COMPACT_ATOMS: atom_id res chain seq x y z
N MET A 1 0.38 -3.24 44.51
CA MET A 1 0.77 -2.43 43.33
C MET A 1 1.72 -3.25 42.50
N THR A 2 1.23 -3.94 41.46
CA THR A 2 2.12 -4.69 40.56
C THR A 2 1.51 -4.75 39.16
N SER A 3 2.17 -4.01 38.25
CA SER A 3 2.45 -4.35 36.85
C SER A 3 1.30 -4.38 35.85
N THR A 4 0.98 -3.22 35.28
CA THR A 4 0.11 -3.06 34.09
C THR A 4 0.78 -2.19 33.01
N THR A 5 2.03 -2.50 32.61
CA THR A 5 2.79 -1.65 31.66
C THR A 5 3.42 -2.36 30.47
N THR A 6 3.24 -3.68 30.29
CA THR A 6 3.91 -4.43 29.20
C THR A 6 3.07 -4.57 27.92
N SER A 7 1.76 -4.34 27.96
CA SER A 7 0.85 -4.61 26.83
C SER A 7 0.78 -3.50 25.78
N THR A 8 0.97 -2.24 26.18
CA THR A 8 0.77 -1.06 25.31
C THR A 8 1.90 -0.82 24.29
N ASN A 9 3.13 -1.25 24.59
CA ASN A 9 4.27 -1.03 23.69
C ASN A 9 4.19 -1.90 22.42
N LYS A 10 3.84 -3.18 22.53
CA LYS A 10 3.81 -4.11 21.37
C LYS A 10 2.72 -3.77 20.34
N GLU A 11 1.60 -3.24 20.79
CA GLU A 11 0.46 -2.91 19.93
C GLU A 11 0.72 -1.61 19.15
N THR A 12 1.37 -0.63 19.80
CA THR A 12 1.85 0.60 19.16
C THR A 12 2.89 0.31 18.08
N ASP A 13 3.79 -0.66 18.32
CA ASP A 13 4.80 -1.08 17.35
C ASP A 13 4.18 -1.74 16.10
N PHE A 14 3.15 -2.58 16.29
CA PHE A 14 2.49 -3.23 15.15
C PHE A 14 1.67 -2.24 14.30
N GLN A 15 0.98 -1.29 14.93
CA GLN A 15 0.27 -0.23 14.21
C GLN A 15 1.21 0.62 13.35
N HIS A 16 2.42 0.90 13.84
CA HIS A 16 3.44 1.59 13.05
C HIS A 16 3.84 0.80 11.80
N LEU A 17 4.04 -0.52 11.93
CA LEU A 17 4.33 -1.40 10.80
C LEU A 17 3.19 -1.43 9.78
N GLN A 18 1.94 -1.47 10.24
CA GLN A 18 0.78 -1.38 9.34
C GLN A 18 0.76 -0.06 8.57
N ASN A 19 1.05 1.06 9.23
CA ASN A 19 1.12 2.37 8.56
C ASN A 19 2.24 2.41 7.50
N MET A 20 3.39 1.77 7.76
CA MET A 20 4.45 1.64 6.75
C MET A 20 3.98 0.85 5.52
N VAL A 21 3.27 -0.26 5.73
CA VAL A 21 2.70 -1.07 4.63
C VAL A 21 1.69 -0.27 3.81
N VAL A 22 0.81 0.51 4.46
CA VAL A 22 -0.16 1.36 3.75
C VAL A 22 0.57 2.37 2.87
N ARG A 23 1.53 3.13 3.43
CA ARG A 23 2.32 4.09 2.66
C ARG A 23 3.05 3.43 1.49
N TYR A 24 3.60 2.22 1.70
CA TYR A 24 4.26 1.44 0.66
C TYR A 24 3.32 1.08 -0.49
N VAL A 25 2.09 0.60 -0.20
CA VAL A 25 1.10 0.26 -1.23
C VAL A 25 0.65 1.49 -2.04
N TYR A 26 0.58 2.66 -1.40
CA TYR A 26 0.28 3.93 -2.07
C TYR A 26 1.50 4.60 -2.73
N GLN A 27 2.67 3.96 -2.71
CA GLN A 27 3.93 4.48 -3.27
C GLN A 27 4.40 5.81 -2.63
N GLU A 28 4.13 5.98 -1.35
CA GLU A 28 4.49 7.17 -0.55
C GLU A 28 5.77 6.96 0.28
N THR A 29 6.60 6.00 -0.14
CA THR A 29 7.83 5.58 0.53
C THR A 29 9.03 5.76 -0.40
N SER A 30 10.18 6.10 0.19
CA SER A 30 11.47 6.12 -0.49
C SER A 30 11.95 4.72 -0.85
N SER A 31 12.94 4.60 -1.75
CA SER A 31 13.55 3.32 -2.11
C SER A 31 14.13 2.56 -0.91
N ILE A 32 14.73 3.28 0.04
CA ILE A 32 15.27 2.70 1.27
C ILE A 32 14.14 2.17 2.17
N GLU A 33 13.02 2.90 2.27
CA GLU A 33 11.85 2.43 3.01
C GLU A 33 11.19 1.22 2.33
N ASN A 34 11.15 1.17 0.99
CA ASN A 34 10.61 0.03 0.24
C ASN A 34 11.37 -1.25 0.60
N SER A 35 12.70 -1.25 0.52
CA SER A 35 13.51 -2.42 0.85
C SER A 35 13.31 -2.88 2.30
N LYS A 36 13.10 -1.94 3.24
CA LYS A 36 12.79 -2.30 4.64
C LYS A 36 11.43 -2.99 4.74
N VAL A 37 10.40 -2.46 4.08
CA VAL A 37 9.07 -3.07 4.07
C VAL A 37 9.12 -4.46 3.43
N GLU A 38 9.80 -4.62 2.30
CA GLU A 38 9.97 -5.92 1.61
C GLU A 38 10.60 -6.98 2.52
N LEU A 39 11.67 -6.63 3.25
CA LEU A 39 12.32 -7.53 4.22
C LEU A 39 11.38 -7.90 5.39
N LEU A 40 10.59 -6.93 5.87
CA LEU A 40 9.63 -7.17 6.94
C LEU A 40 8.49 -8.10 6.47
N LEU A 41 8.01 -7.95 5.24
CA LEU A 41 6.96 -8.80 4.68
C LEU A 41 7.43 -10.26 4.52
N GLN A 42 8.71 -10.49 4.22
CA GLN A 42 9.28 -11.85 4.13
C GLN A 42 9.36 -12.57 5.48
N SER A 43 9.54 -11.82 6.57
CA SER A 43 9.80 -12.37 7.91
C SER A 43 8.60 -12.33 8.86
N ASN A 44 7.55 -11.56 8.52
CA ASN A 44 6.37 -11.36 9.35
C ASN A 44 5.09 -11.75 8.60
N GLU A 45 4.60 -12.97 8.82
CA GLU A 45 3.42 -13.50 8.15
C GLU A 45 2.16 -12.65 8.38
N LYS A 46 1.95 -12.17 9.62
CA LYS A 46 0.80 -11.33 9.96
C LYS A 46 0.81 -10.02 9.17
N LEU A 47 1.98 -9.39 9.05
CA LEU A 47 2.15 -8.17 8.26
C LEU A 47 1.98 -8.44 6.75
N ASN A 48 2.41 -9.61 6.28
CA ASN A 48 2.23 -10.03 4.89
C ASN A 48 0.75 -10.27 4.53
N GLN A 49 -0.01 -10.89 5.43
CA GLN A 49 -1.47 -11.03 5.28
C GLN A 49 -2.14 -9.65 5.18
N PHE A 50 -1.78 -8.72 6.07
CA PHE A 50 -2.27 -7.34 6.02
C PHE A 50 -1.90 -6.63 4.71
N PHE A 51 -0.69 -6.83 4.19
CA PHE A 51 -0.29 -6.28 2.89
C PHE A 51 -1.22 -6.73 1.76
N TYR A 52 -1.55 -8.03 1.68
CA TYR A 52 -2.47 -8.53 0.66
C TYR A 52 -3.89 -7.95 0.80
N GLU A 53 -4.37 -7.76 2.03
CA GLU A 53 -5.65 -7.10 2.29
C GLU A 53 -5.66 -5.66 1.73
N ILE A 54 -4.62 -4.88 2.02
CA ILE A 54 -4.52 -3.48 1.56
C ILE A 54 -4.37 -3.39 0.04
N VAL A 55 -3.57 -4.26 -0.59
CA VAL A 55 -3.47 -4.33 -2.05
C VAL A 55 -4.83 -4.64 -2.69
N ASN A 56 -5.57 -5.60 -2.13
CA ASN A 56 -6.90 -5.95 -2.62
C ASN A 56 -7.91 -4.82 -2.43
N LEU A 57 -7.90 -4.14 -1.27
CA LEU A 57 -8.73 -2.96 -1.01
C LEU A 57 -8.44 -1.83 -1.98
N LYS A 58 -7.16 -1.51 -2.20
CA LYS A 58 -6.75 -0.48 -3.17
C LYS A 58 -7.24 -0.84 -4.57
N LYS A 59 -7.08 -2.10 -5.00
CA LYS A 59 -7.57 -2.57 -6.31
C LYS A 59 -9.08 -2.36 -6.45
N GLN A 60 -9.88 -2.76 -5.46
CA GLN A 60 -11.34 -2.57 -5.50
C GLN A 60 -11.72 -1.08 -5.59
N MET A 61 -10.97 -0.21 -4.93
CA MET A 61 -11.19 1.24 -4.99
C MET A 61 -10.82 1.81 -6.36
N ASP A 62 -9.69 1.39 -6.92
CA ASP A 62 -9.26 1.75 -8.29
C ASP A 62 -10.31 1.28 -9.31
N ASP A 63 -10.83 0.06 -9.17
CA ASP A 63 -11.89 -0.50 -10.02
C ASP A 63 -13.18 0.35 -9.98
N CYS A 64 -13.53 0.92 -8.83
CA CYS A 64 -14.66 1.87 -8.73
C CYS A 64 -14.43 3.12 -9.59
N GLN A 65 -13.19 3.60 -9.69
CA GLN A 65 -12.82 4.77 -10.49
C GLN A 65 -12.79 4.48 -12.00
N THR A 66 -12.50 3.24 -12.42
CA THR A 66 -12.48 2.84 -13.84
C THR A 66 -13.83 2.95 -14.56
N ARG A 67 -14.94 3.16 -13.84
CA ARG A 67 -16.23 3.51 -14.44
C ARG A 67 -16.20 4.84 -15.21
N GLN A 68 -15.20 5.68 -14.96
CA GLN A 68 -14.95 6.89 -15.73
C GLN A 68 -14.13 6.55 -16.97
N LYS A 69 -14.80 6.44 -18.13
CA LYS A 69 -14.10 6.25 -19.41
C LYS A 69 -13.35 7.55 -19.77
N PRO A 70 -12.08 7.48 -20.20
CA PRO A 70 -11.38 8.65 -20.73
C PRO A 70 -12.10 9.17 -21.97
N SER A 71 -12.01 10.47 -22.22
CA SER A 71 -12.63 11.07 -23.40
C SER A 71 -11.95 10.56 -24.69
N SER A 72 -12.73 10.47 -25.77
CA SER A 72 -12.23 10.08 -27.10
C SER A 72 -11.09 10.99 -27.58
N GLN A 73 -11.11 12.26 -27.19
CA GLN A 73 -10.05 13.23 -27.49
C GLN A 73 -8.71 12.86 -26.84
N ILE A 74 -8.71 12.45 -25.56
CA ILE A 74 -7.49 12.01 -24.88
C ILE A 74 -6.96 10.73 -25.53
N LEU A 75 -7.85 9.77 -25.85
CA LEU A 75 -7.47 8.54 -26.53
C LEU A 75 -6.80 8.82 -27.88
N GLY A 76 -7.36 9.75 -28.67
CA GLY A 76 -6.77 10.17 -29.95
C GLY A 76 -5.37 10.78 -29.80
N LYS A 77 -5.14 11.61 -28.78
CA LYS A 77 -3.81 12.18 -28.50
C LYS A 77 -2.77 11.10 -28.16
N ILE A 78 -3.12 10.15 -27.29
CA ILE A 78 -2.22 9.07 -26.87
C ILE A 78 -1.86 8.17 -28.07
N LEU A 79 -2.86 7.77 -28.86
CA LEU A 79 -2.66 6.90 -30.02
C LEU A 79 -1.87 7.58 -31.15
N ASN A 80 -1.96 8.90 -31.28
CA ASN A 80 -1.16 9.64 -32.26
C ASN A 80 0.27 9.85 -31.79
N TYR A 81 0.50 10.03 -30.48
CA TYR A 81 1.86 10.12 -29.92
C TYR A 81 2.65 8.82 -30.14
N SER A 82 2.03 7.66 -29.99
CA SER A 82 2.70 6.36 -30.16
C SER A 82 3.02 5.97 -31.62
N LYS A 83 2.60 6.75 -32.61
CA LYS A 83 2.84 6.49 -34.05
C LYS A 83 4.02 7.28 -34.61
N ASN A 84 4.58 8.19 -33.82
CA ASN A 84 5.83 8.89 -34.09
C ASN A 84 6.98 8.23 -33.33
#